data_AF-A0A667YBM1-F1
#
_entry.id   AF-A0A667YBM1-F1
#
_cell.length_a   1.000
_cell.length_b   1.000
_cell.length_c   1.000
_cell.angle_alpha   90.00
_cell.angle_beta   90.00
_cell.angle_gamma   90.00
#
_symmetry.space_group_name_H-M   'P 1'
#
loop_
_entity.id
_entity.type
_entity.pdbx_description
1 polymer ?
#
loop_
_entity_poly.entity_id
_entity_poly.type
_entity_poly.pdbx_seq_one_letter_code
_entity_poly.pdbx_strand_id
1 'polypeptide(L)'
;LEISLYSSVNPEWHSFTQMKVKKSCCHCNFYTPLTCSCYPLHPVSDLLSRIDLDELMKKDEPPLNFPKTLEEFEYAFNEYGQLRHIKTGEAFVFNAREDLHRWNQKRYEALGEIITQYVYELLEKKCNMTKEILPVDASEDEPTSFIYLSSDALSNPSKLLVLIQGSGVVRAGQWARRLIINQDLDSGTQIPYITRAMEEGYGVMVLNPNENYLEVEKPAKSSPLPSPPEPLDEPAEKRERKDDKEGKKKREFYEKYRNPQKERETERIPIRENASSEEHVLYVWDHFVSKAAAKNVFIMAHSYGGLSFVELMNQREAQVKNRVCAVALTDSAHNIWLQETSRGTQDWMQQCCCNWVSSPEPLDTPLEPMLPDCPRVSAGRNHTLCIHAPHSDNVHAFDFPTSGLEFVSNAKCNWRTSSVTWLNGADTLHNSCTMLD
;
A
#
# COMPACT_ATOMS: atom_id res chain seq x y z
N LEU A 1 4.48 -5.74 49.92
CA LEU A 1 4.05 -6.93 49.15
C LEU A 1 2.70 -6.59 48.55
N GLU A 2 2.66 -5.50 47.78
CA GLU A 2 2.83 -5.43 46.31
C GLU A 2 1.48 -5.56 45.61
N ILE A 3 0.88 -4.38 45.42
CA ILE A 3 -0.30 -4.07 44.63
C ILE A 3 0.24 -3.46 43.33
N SER A 4 -0.08 -4.10 42.20
CA SER A 4 0.24 -3.65 40.84
C SER A 4 -0.72 -2.54 40.43
N LEU A 5 -0.17 -1.40 39.99
CA LEU A 5 -0.89 -0.18 39.64
C LEU A 5 -1.21 -0.10 38.14
N TYR A 6 -2.48 0.22 37.86
CA TYR A 6 -2.95 0.90 36.66
C TYR A 6 -2.40 2.35 36.61
N SER A 7 -2.11 2.88 35.42
CA SER A 7 -2.38 4.31 35.12
C SER A 7 -2.50 4.60 33.63
N SER A 8 -3.55 5.33 33.32
CA SER A 8 -3.96 5.94 32.06
C SER A 8 -3.42 7.38 31.90
N VAL A 9 -3.19 7.81 30.63
CA VAL A 9 -3.44 9.16 30.04
C VAL A 9 -2.43 10.32 30.32
N ASN A 10 -1.75 10.76 29.23
CA ASN A 10 -1.35 12.11 28.71
C ASN A 10 -0.84 13.25 29.66
N PRO A 11 -0.27 14.40 29.21
CA PRO A 11 0.30 14.86 27.91
C PRO A 11 1.64 15.68 28.08
N GLU A 12 2.08 16.42 27.05
CA GLU A 12 3.00 17.60 27.11
C GLU A 12 4.51 17.40 27.39
N TRP A 13 5.33 17.56 26.33
CA TRP A 13 6.74 17.98 26.46
C TRP A 13 6.97 19.30 25.73
N HIS A 14 6.76 20.41 26.44
CA HIS A 14 7.35 21.70 26.13
C HIS A 14 8.32 22.14 27.24
N SER A 15 9.58 22.29 26.81
CA SER A 15 10.48 23.40 27.17
C SER A 15 11.49 23.26 28.31
N PHE A 16 12.68 23.78 27.96
CA PHE A 16 13.86 24.17 28.75
C PHE A 16 14.75 23.02 29.29
N THR A 17 16.05 23.01 29.01
CA THR A 17 16.92 24.13 29.39
C THR A 17 18.18 24.27 28.54
N GLN A 18 18.47 25.54 28.24
CA GLN A 18 19.64 26.15 27.60
C GLN A 18 21.00 25.69 28.18
N MET A 19 21.98 25.39 27.32
CA MET A 19 23.39 25.47 27.68
C MET A 19 23.97 26.79 27.14
N LYS A 20 24.05 27.78 28.03
CA LYS A 20 24.65 29.10 27.78
C LYS A 20 26.17 28.99 27.63
N VAL A 21 26.68 29.51 26.52
CA VAL A 21 28.09 29.86 26.31
C VAL A 21 28.50 30.92 27.33
N LYS A 22 29.37 30.58 28.29
CA LYS A 22 30.05 31.54 29.16
C LYS A 22 31.41 31.89 28.54
N LYS A 23 31.51 33.12 28.04
CA LYS A 23 32.79 33.84 27.90
C LYS A 23 33.39 34.00 29.30
N SER A 24 34.62 33.55 29.50
CA SER A 24 35.44 33.93 30.66
C SER A 24 36.75 34.52 30.16
N CYS A 25 36.89 35.80 30.47
CA CYS A 25 38.08 36.62 30.30
C CYS A 25 39.20 36.07 31.20
N CYS A 26 40.42 35.93 30.69
CA CYS A 26 41.62 35.83 31.52
C CYS A 26 42.57 36.94 31.10
N HIS A 27 42.76 37.89 32.02
CA HIS A 27 43.85 38.87 32.01
C HIS A 27 44.54 38.74 33.37
N CYS A 28 45.73 38.17 33.39
CA CYS A 28 46.72 38.41 34.42
C CYS A 28 48.06 38.69 33.74
N ASN A 29 48.52 39.94 33.89
CA ASN A 29 49.84 40.44 33.52
C ASN A 29 50.93 39.75 34.35
N PHE A 30 52.08 39.43 33.76
CA PHE A 30 53.43 39.73 34.32
C PHE A 30 54.54 39.49 33.25
N TYR A 31 55.19 40.59 32.85
CA TYR A 31 56.59 40.82 32.45
C TYR A 31 57.41 39.84 31.54
N THR A 32 57.66 40.35 30.31
CA THR A 32 58.91 40.35 29.47
C THR A 32 59.49 39.07 28.83
N PRO A 33 60.18 39.19 27.66
CA PRO A 33 60.29 38.16 26.62
C PRO A 33 61.68 37.49 26.56
N LEU A 34 61.79 36.28 25.97
CA LEU A 34 62.96 35.82 25.20
C LEU A 34 62.70 34.47 24.51
N THR A 35 62.62 34.55 23.17
CA THR A 35 62.99 33.59 22.12
C THR A 35 63.18 32.10 22.46
N CYS A 36 62.44 31.22 21.77
CA CYS A 36 62.92 29.85 21.51
C CYS A 36 62.70 29.47 20.04
N SER A 37 63.82 29.21 19.37
CA SER A 37 63.95 28.76 17.98
C SER A 37 63.49 27.30 17.84
N CYS A 38 62.81 27.04 16.74
CA CYS A 38 62.30 25.75 16.28
C CYS A 38 63.40 24.68 16.10
N TYR A 39 63.03 23.42 16.35
CA TYR A 39 63.39 22.28 15.50
C TYR A 39 62.15 21.39 15.33
N PRO A 40 61.78 20.99 14.09
CA PRO A 40 60.54 20.26 13.85
C PRO A 40 60.73 18.75 14.01
N LEU A 41 59.87 18.12 14.82
CA LEU A 41 59.58 16.69 14.70
C LEU A 41 58.51 16.53 13.61
N HIS A 42 58.85 15.79 12.55
CA HIS A 42 57.90 15.35 11.52
C HIS A 42 56.73 14.58 12.16
N PRO A 43 55.47 14.94 11.89
CA PRO A 43 54.35 14.13 12.31
C PRO A 43 53.93 13.18 11.18
N VAL A 44 53.82 11.90 11.53
CA VAL A 44 53.23 10.79 10.76
C VAL A 44 51.71 11.02 10.49
N SER A 45 51.17 12.21 10.82
CA SER A 45 49.77 12.58 10.62
C SER A 45 49.42 12.98 9.18
N ASP A 46 50.41 13.27 8.33
CA ASP A 46 50.16 13.83 6.99
C ASP A 46 49.94 12.77 5.88
N LEU A 47 50.14 11.48 6.19
CA LEU A 47 49.84 10.40 5.25
C LEU A 47 48.41 9.85 5.38
N LEU A 48 47.82 9.90 6.58
CA LEU A 48 46.45 9.43 6.82
C LEU A 48 45.39 10.46 6.41
N SER A 49 45.73 11.75 6.37
CA SER A 49 44.86 12.83 5.86
C SER A 49 44.68 12.80 4.33
N ARG A 50 45.46 11.99 3.62
CA ARG A 50 45.40 11.81 2.15
C ARG A 50 44.64 10.56 1.72
N ILE A 51 44.26 9.70 2.66
CA ILE A 51 43.36 8.58 2.36
C ILE A 51 41.94 9.12 2.50
N ASP A 52 41.30 9.37 1.36
CA ASP A 52 39.88 9.63 1.33
C ASP A 52 39.17 8.32 1.73
N LEU A 53 38.90 8.17 3.03
CA LEU A 53 38.18 7.04 3.61
C LEU A 53 36.83 6.84 2.91
N ASP A 54 36.21 7.92 2.39
CA ASP A 54 34.97 7.82 1.62
C ASP A 54 35.22 7.25 0.21
N GLU A 55 36.35 7.53 -0.46
CA GLU A 55 36.71 6.82 -1.71
C GLU A 55 37.06 5.36 -1.47
N LEU A 56 37.66 5.03 -0.32
CA LEU A 56 37.94 3.66 0.06
C LEU A 56 36.64 2.89 0.33
N MET A 57 35.72 3.47 1.09
CA MET A 57 34.41 2.88 1.41
C MET A 57 33.47 2.78 0.19
N LYS A 58 33.61 3.65 -0.83
CA LYS A 58 32.87 3.57 -2.10
C LYS A 58 33.25 2.36 -2.95
N LYS A 59 34.43 1.75 -2.74
CA LYS A 59 34.90 0.58 -3.51
C LYS A 59 34.38 -0.77 -2.98
N ASP A 60 33.85 -0.80 -1.76
CA ASP A 60 33.46 -2.04 -1.08
C ASP A 60 31.93 -2.29 -1.05
N GLU A 61 31.11 -1.37 -1.58
CA GLU A 61 29.67 -1.64 -1.72
C GLU A 61 29.44 -2.72 -2.80
N PRO A 62 28.73 -3.82 -2.48
CA PRO A 62 28.42 -4.86 -3.46
C PRO A 62 27.59 -4.31 -4.64
N PRO A 63 27.73 -4.89 -5.84
CA PRO A 63 26.94 -4.48 -6.98
C PRO A 63 25.44 -4.66 -6.70
N LEU A 64 24.65 -3.68 -7.14
CA LEU A 64 23.18 -3.71 -7.11
C LEU A 64 22.62 -4.51 -8.30
N ASN A 65 23.23 -5.65 -8.59
CA ASN A 65 22.75 -6.59 -9.60
C ASN A 65 22.20 -7.81 -8.87
N PHE A 66 20.90 -8.04 -9.03
CA PHE A 66 20.18 -9.11 -8.38
C PHE A 66 19.67 -10.10 -9.43
N PRO A 67 19.51 -11.38 -9.06
CA PRO A 67 18.96 -12.37 -9.97
C PRO A 67 17.56 -12.02 -10.47
N LYS A 68 17.11 -12.68 -11.54
CA LYS A 68 15.83 -12.36 -12.21
C LYS A 68 14.77 -13.44 -12.05
N THR A 69 15.12 -14.58 -11.47
CA THR A 69 14.16 -15.66 -11.18
C THR A 69 14.24 -16.08 -9.73
N LEU A 70 13.20 -16.76 -9.23
CA LEU A 70 13.16 -17.27 -7.86
C LEU A 70 14.27 -18.29 -7.63
N GLU A 71 14.51 -19.16 -8.62
CA GLU A 71 15.51 -20.21 -8.56
C GLU A 71 16.92 -19.65 -8.44
N GLU A 72 17.25 -18.60 -9.20
CA GLU A 72 18.54 -17.91 -9.10
C GLU A 72 18.68 -17.12 -7.78
N PHE A 73 17.55 -16.67 -7.21
CA PHE A 73 17.50 -16.10 -5.86
C PHE A 73 17.67 -17.17 -4.77
N GLU A 74 17.68 -18.46 -5.12
CA GLU A 74 17.69 -19.63 -4.26
C GLU A 74 16.42 -19.80 -3.40
N TYR A 75 15.28 -19.28 -3.86
CA TYR A 75 13.98 -19.44 -3.18
C TYR A 75 12.95 -20.14 -4.08
N ALA A 76 11.97 -20.78 -3.46
CA ALA A 76 10.78 -21.28 -4.12
C ALA A 76 9.58 -21.21 -3.15
N PHE A 77 8.36 -21.20 -3.70
CA PHE A 77 7.16 -21.41 -2.90
C PHE A 77 6.97 -22.91 -2.65
N ASN A 78 6.78 -23.29 -1.39
CA ASN A 78 6.49 -24.68 -1.01
C ASN A 78 5.00 -25.04 -1.25
N GLU A 79 4.62 -26.27 -0.90
CA GLU A 79 3.23 -26.77 -1.04
C GLU A 79 2.19 -25.97 -0.22
N TYR A 80 2.63 -25.26 0.83
CA TYR A 80 1.80 -24.39 1.66
C TYR A 80 1.79 -22.93 1.14
N GLY A 81 2.37 -22.67 -0.03
CA GLY A 81 2.45 -21.33 -0.61
C GLY A 81 3.42 -20.39 0.10
N GLN A 82 4.36 -20.91 0.90
CA GLN A 82 5.32 -20.11 1.66
C GLN A 82 6.65 -20.00 0.93
N LEU A 83 7.22 -18.78 0.86
CA LEU A 83 8.53 -18.56 0.25
C LEU A 83 9.64 -19.10 1.16
N ARG A 84 10.41 -20.07 0.67
CA ARG A 84 11.48 -20.75 1.42
C ARG A 84 12.74 -20.90 0.58
N HIS A 85 13.88 -20.82 1.24
CA HIS A 85 15.16 -21.08 0.60
C HIS A 85 15.23 -22.54 0.14
N ILE A 86 15.61 -22.80 -1.11
CA ILE A 86 15.52 -24.13 -1.76
C ILE A 86 16.33 -25.19 -1.02
N LYS A 87 17.55 -24.84 -0.55
CA LYS A 87 18.43 -25.78 0.15
C LYS A 87 18.16 -25.93 1.65
N THR A 88 17.99 -24.82 2.37
CA THR A 88 17.88 -24.82 3.85
C THR A 88 16.44 -24.89 4.34
N GLY A 89 15.46 -24.54 3.52
CA GLY A 89 14.06 -24.41 3.93
C GLY A 89 13.78 -23.19 4.82
N GLU A 90 14.73 -22.27 4.97
CA GLU A 90 14.57 -21.09 5.83
C GLU A 90 13.74 -19.98 5.16
N ALA A 91 13.16 -19.11 5.99
CA ALA A 91 12.40 -17.95 5.52
C ALA A 91 13.32 -16.85 4.97
N PHE A 92 12.75 -15.94 4.18
CA PHE A 92 13.48 -14.80 3.66
C PHE A 92 13.95 -13.86 4.79
N VAL A 93 15.25 -13.55 4.81
CA VAL A 93 15.84 -12.59 5.74
C VAL A 93 16.09 -11.26 5.02
N PHE A 94 15.45 -10.18 5.50
CA PHE A 94 15.62 -8.83 4.95
C PHE A 94 17.02 -8.27 5.22
N ASN A 95 17.48 -8.31 6.48
CA ASN A 95 18.82 -7.87 6.87
C ASN A 95 19.87 -8.95 6.60
N ALA A 96 19.99 -9.37 5.35
CA ALA A 96 20.99 -10.37 4.95
C ALA A 96 22.43 -9.86 5.12
N ARG A 97 22.63 -8.54 5.12
CA ARG A 97 23.91 -7.89 5.43
C ARG A 97 23.67 -6.75 6.43
N GLU A 98 24.13 -6.89 7.66
CA GLU A 98 23.77 -6.02 8.80
C GLU A 98 23.99 -4.52 8.54
N ASP A 99 25.10 -4.15 7.88
CA ASP A 99 25.47 -2.74 7.66
C ASP A 99 25.10 -2.19 6.28
N LEU A 100 24.46 -2.98 5.41
CA LEU A 100 24.18 -2.61 4.02
C LEU A 100 22.69 -2.40 3.76
N HIS A 101 22.11 -1.42 4.45
CA HIS A 101 20.68 -1.11 4.35
C HIS A 101 20.21 -0.86 2.90
N ARG A 102 20.96 -0.06 2.12
CA ARG A 102 20.64 0.22 0.71
C ARG A 102 20.62 -1.06 -0.13
N TRP A 103 21.59 -1.95 0.08
CA TRP A 103 21.67 -3.21 -0.67
C TRP A 103 20.53 -4.16 -0.27
N ASN A 104 20.24 -4.30 1.03
CA ASN A 104 19.12 -5.13 1.51
C ASN A 104 17.78 -4.65 0.96
N GLN A 105 17.57 -3.34 0.94
CA GLN A 105 16.37 -2.73 0.35
C GLN A 105 16.27 -3.05 -1.15
N LYS A 106 17.36 -2.90 -1.90
CA LYS A 106 17.37 -3.21 -3.35
C LYS A 106 17.20 -4.72 -3.62
N ARG A 107 17.72 -5.59 -2.76
CA ARG A 107 17.49 -7.04 -2.82
C ARG A 107 16.02 -7.38 -2.62
N TYR A 108 15.37 -6.75 -1.64
CA TYR A 108 13.95 -6.92 -1.37
C TYR A 108 13.07 -6.41 -2.52
N GLU A 109 13.43 -5.26 -3.10
CA GLU A 109 12.77 -4.72 -4.29
C GLU A 109 12.87 -5.71 -5.47
N ALA A 110 14.08 -6.19 -5.76
CA ALA A 110 14.31 -7.16 -6.84
C ALA A 110 13.52 -8.45 -6.66
N LEU A 111 13.52 -9.04 -5.45
CA LEU A 111 12.69 -10.21 -5.14
C LEU A 111 11.20 -9.90 -5.33
N GLY A 112 10.76 -8.70 -4.95
CA GLY A 112 9.38 -8.28 -5.13
C GLY A 112 8.93 -8.21 -6.60
N GLU A 113 9.81 -7.80 -7.51
CA GLU A 113 9.51 -7.81 -8.95
C GLU A 113 9.40 -9.24 -9.51
N ILE A 114 10.25 -10.15 -9.04
CA ILE A 114 10.16 -11.58 -9.38
C ILE A 114 8.83 -12.16 -8.90
N ILE A 115 8.43 -11.84 -7.66
CA ILE A 115 7.15 -12.28 -7.10
C ILE A 115 5.97 -11.74 -7.90
N THR A 116 6.03 -10.49 -8.36
CA THR A 116 4.98 -9.94 -9.25
C THR A 116 4.80 -10.81 -10.50
N GLN A 117 5.90 -11.18 -11.17
CA GLN A 117 5.82 -12.05 -12.34
C GLN A 117 5.30 -13.45 -12.00
N TYR A 118 5.74 -14.01 -10.88
CA TYR A 118 5.25 -15.31 -10.41
C TYR A 118 3.74 -15.28 -10.13
N VAL A 119 3.22 -14.21 -9.52
CA VAL A 119 1.77 -14.04 -9.29
C VAL A 119 1.00 -13.93 -10.61
N TYR A 120 1.54 -13.22 -11.61
CA TYR A 120 0.93 -13.18 -12.94
C TYR A 120 0.85 -14.57 -13.58
N GLU A 121 1.92 -15.37 -13.50
CA GLU A 121 1.88 -16.74 -13.98
C GLU A 121 0.82 -17.59 -13.27
N LEU A 122 0.64 -17.40 -11.96
CA LEU A 122 -0.42 -18.09 -11.22
C LEU A 122 -1.81 -17.64 -11.66
N LEU A 123 -2.05 -16.34 -11.90
CA LEU A 123 -3.33 -15.86 -12.41
C LEU A 123 -3.66 -16.46 -13.78
N GLU A 124 -2.68 -16.52 -14.68
CA GLU A 124 -2.84 -17.06 -16.02
C GLU A 124 -3.01 -18.59 -16.00
N LYS A 125 -2.16 -19.33 -15.27
CA LYS A 125 -2.11 -20.80 -15.31
C LYS A 125 -3.07 -21.46 -14.32
N LYS A 126 -3.21 -20.93 -13.10
CA LYS A 126 -4.04 -21.52 -12.03
C LYS A 126 -5.46 -20.97 -12.04
N CYS A 127 -5.62 -19.66 -12.23
CA CYS A 127 -6.93 -19.01 -12.24
C CYS A 127 -7.54 -18.87 -13.65
N ASN A 128 -6.80 -19.26 -14.71
CA ASN A 128 -7.24 -19.16 -16.10
C ASN A 128 -7.73 -17.73 -16.47
N MET A 129 -7.02 -16.72 -15.97
CA MET A 129 -7.34 -15.33 -16.26
C MET A 129 -6.56 -14.84 -17.49
N THR A 130 -7.17 -13.94 -18.25
CA THR A 130 -6.56 -13.33 -19.44
C THR A 130 -6.33 -11.85 -19.22
N LYS A 131 -5.21 -11.34 -19.74
CA LYS A 131 -4.93 -9.90 -19.76
C LYS A 131 -5.74 -9.21 -20.84
N GLU A 132 -6.29 -8.06 -20.49
CA GLU A 132 -6.88 -7.12 -21.43
C GLU A 132 -6.07 -5.81 -21.36
N ILE A 133 -5.60 -5.34 -22.51
CA ILE A 133 -4.69 -4.18 -22.61
C ILE A 133 -5.48 -2.88 -22.46
N LEU A 134 -4.88 -1.92 -21.76
CA LEU A 134 -5.40 -0.58 -21.58
C LEU A 134 -4.40 0.46 -22.10
N PRO A 135 -4.85 1.55 -22.75
CA PRO A 135 -6.22 1.78 -23.21
C PRO A 135 -6.71 0.75 -24.25
N VAL A 136 -8.03 0.54 -24.37
CA VAL A 136 -8.62 -0.43 -25.31
C VAL A 136 -8.39 -0.08 -26.79
N ASP A 137 -8.05 1.17 -27.06
CA ASP A 137 -7.76 1.74 -28.37
C ASP A 137 -6.28 2.16 -28.49
N ALA A 138 -5.39 1.52 -27.72
CA ALA A 138 -3.98 1.86 -27.69
C ALA A 138 -3.30 1.71 -29.07
N SER A 139 -2.48 2.70 -29.41
CA SER A 139 -1.57 2.64 -30.55
C SER A 139 -0.34 1.75 -30.23
N GLU A 140 0.37 1.26 -31.26
CA GLU A 140 1.51 0.33 -31.08
C GLU A 140 2.65 0.90 -30.22
N ASP A 141 2.86 2.22 -30.25
CA ASP A 141 3.98 2.90 -29.59
C ASP A 141 3.60 3.64 -28.30
N GLU A 142 2.34 3.57 -27.85
CA GLU A 142 1.92 4.25 -26.62
C GLU A 142 2.10 3.40 -25.36
N PRO A 143 2.38 4.03 -24.19
CA PRO A 143 2.38 3.33 -22.92
C PRO A 143 1.04 2.63 -22.65
N THR A 144 1.11 1.37 -22.24
CA THR A 144 -0.06 0.55 -21.92
C THR A 144 0.03 -0.06 -20.53
N SER A 145 -1.12 -0.39 -19.98
CA SER A 145 -1.34 -1.18 -18.77
C SER A 145 -2.22 -2.38 -19.13
N PHE A 146 -2.69 -3.11 -18.12
CA PHE A 146 -3.68 -4.16 -18.33
C PHE A 146 -4.54 -4.40 -17.08
N ILE A 147 -5.67 -5.08 -17.28
CA ILE A 147 -6.44 -5.76 -16.23
C ILE A 147 -6.47 -7.27 -16.49
N TYR A 148 -6.78 -8.07 -15.47
CA TYR A 148 -7.13 -9.47 -15.68
C TYR A 148 -8.64 -9.68 -15.66
N LEU A 149 -9.11 -10.55 -16.54
CA LEU A 149 -10.50 -10.96 -16.68
C LEU A 149 -10.60 -12.49 -16.57
N SER A 150 -11.62 -13.00 -15.87
CA SER A 150 -12.08 -14.38 -16.08
C SER A 150 -12.72 -14.52 -17.48
N SER A 151 -12.76 -15.74 -18.02
CA SER A 151 -13.32 -15.99 -19.36
C SER A 151 -14.76 -15.52 -19.57
N ASP A 152 -15.52 -15.40 -18.48
CA ASP A 152 -16.92 -15.00 -18.46
C ASP A 152 -17.15 -13.60 -17.85
N ALA A 153 -16.09 -12.85 -17.48
CA ALA A 153 -16.20 -11.58 -16.74
C ALA A 153 -17.15 -10.56 -17.41
N LEU A 154 -17.19 -10.52 -18.74
CA LEU A 154 -18.05 -9.62 -19.50
C LEU A 154 -19.39 -10.24 -19.90
N SER A 155 -19.47 -11.56 -20.01
CA SER A 155 -20.64 -12.28 -20.55
C SER A 155 -21.55 -12.88 -19.48
N ASN A 156 -21.06 -13.06 -18.25
CA ASN A 156 -21.81 -13.60 -17.13
C ASN A 156 -22.96 -12.63 -16.75
N PRO A 157 -24.24 -13.03 -16.86
CA PRO A 157 -25.36 -12.13 -16.59
C PRO A 157 -25.71 -12.01 -15.10
N SER A 158 -25.10 -12.85 -14.26
CA SER A 158 -25.47 -13.01 -12.86
C SER A 158 -24.66 -12.10 -11.95
N LYS A 159 -23.37 -12.39 -11.79
CA LYS A 159 -22.50 -11.74 -10.80
C LYS A 159 -21.13 -11.40 -11.37
N LEU A 160 -20.61 -10.24 -11.00
CA LEU A 160 -19.25 -9.80 -11.31
C LEU A 160 -18.56 -9.32 -10.03
N LEU A 161 -17.38 -9.85 -9.72
CA LEU A 161 -16.49 -9.36 -8.67
C LEU A 161 -15.38 -8.51 -9.28
N VAL A 162 -15.19 -7.31 -8.74
CA VAL A 162 -14.13 -6.37 -9.14
C VAL A 162 -13.16 -6.17 -7.97
N LEU A 163 -11.89 -6.47 -8.19
CA LEU A 163 -10.83 -6.41 -7.17
C LEU A 163 -9.92 -5.19 -7.41
N ILE A 164 -9.80 -4.34 -6.39
CA ILE A 164 -9.02 -3.09 -6.41
C ILE A 164 -7.97 -3.12 -5.30
N GLN A 165 -6.69 -3.20 -5.68
CA GLN A 165 -5.59 -3.19 -4.72
C GLN A 165 -5.30 -1.80 -4.14
N GLY A 166 -4.45 -1.77 -3.10
CA GLY A 166 -3.94 -0.52 -2.51
C GLY A 166 -2.85 0.13 -3.35
N SER A 167 -2.26 1.20 -2.84
CA SER A 167 -1.20 1.95 -3.52
C SER A 167 0.19 1.33 -3.32
N GLY A 168 1.18 1.83 -4.07
CA GLY A 168 2.59 1.50 -3.90
C GLY A 168 3.10 0.51 -4.95
N VAL A 169 3.96 -0.43 -4.52
CA VAL A 169 4.69 -1.35 -5.41
C VAL A 169 3.94 -2.66 -5.67
N VAL A 170 2.72 -2.82 -5.14
CA VAL A 170 1.86 -3.96 -5.46
C VAL A 170 1.25 -3.79 -6.85
N ARG A 171 0.99 -4.92 -7.50
CA ARG A 171 0.40 -5.01 -8.84
C ARG A 171 -0.81 -5.95 -8.84
N ALA A 172 -1.51 -6.02 -9.97
CA ALA A 172 -2.66 -6.90 -10.16
C ALA A 172 -2.43 -8.29 -9.54
N GLY A 173 -3.39 -8.78 -8.76
CA GLY A 173 -3.27 -10.05 -8.05
C GLY A 173 -2.65 -9.97 -6.66
N GLN A 174 -2.17 -8.81 -6.20
CA GLN A 174 -1.47 -8.69 -4.91
C GLN A 174 -2.19 -7.74 -3.95
N TRP A 175 -2.33 -8.17 -2.69
CA TRP A 175 -2.70 -7.29 -1.58
C TRP A 175 -1.47 -6.66 -0.92
N ALA A 176 -0.44 -7.47 -0.65
CA ALA A 176 0.75 -7.01 0.05
C ALA A 176 1.98 -7.89 -0.24
N ARG A 177 3.00 -7.31 -0.88
CA ARG A 177 4.31 -7.94 -1.12
C ARG A 177 4.93 -8.50 0.17
N ARG A 178 4.80 -7.77 1.28
CA ARG A 178 5.33 -8.20 2.60
C ARG A 178 4.68 -9.49 3.10
N LEU A 179 3.39 -9.68 2.88
CA LEU A 179 2.69 -10.89 3.29
C LEU A 179 3.13 -12.08 2.43
N ILE A 180 3.20 -11.89 1.11
CA ILE A 180 3.69 -12.94 0.18
C ILE A 180 5.08 -13.46 0.58
N ILE A 181 5.99 -12.54 0.94
CA ILE A 181 7.38 -12.89 1.28
C ILE A 181 7.48 -13.57 2.65
N ASN A 182 6.76 -13.08 3.66
CA ASN A 182 6.99 -13.46 5.06
C ASN A 182 5.97 -14.47 5.60
N GLN A 183 4.81 -14.60 4.97
CA GLN A 183 3.74 -15.53 5.36
C GLN A 183 3.55 -16.55 4.24
N ASP A 184 2.71 -16.23 3.25
CA ASP A 184 2.33 -17.12 2.16
C ASP A 184 1.61 -16.36 1.03
N LEU A 185 1.40 -17.07 -0.09
CA LEU A 185 0.63 -16.58 -1.22
C LEU A 185 -0.83 -16.26 -0.85
N ASP A 186 -1.46 -17.05 0.01
CA ASP A 186 -2.90 -16.91 0.27
C ASP A 186 -3.23 -15.61 1.03
N SER A 187 -2.42 -15.26 2.02
CA SER A 187 -2.54 -14.01 2.78
C SER A 187 -2.16 -12.78 1.96
N GLY A 188 -1.20 -12.91 1.05
CA GLY A 188 -0.62 -11.78 0.33
C GLY A 188 -1.20 -11.50 -1.05
N THR A 189 -1.94 -12.45 -1.63
CA THR A 189 -2.49 -12.35 -2.99
C THR A 189 -4.01 -12.32 -3.02
N GLN A 190 -4.54 -11.94 -4.16
CA GLN A 190 -5.96 -11.95 -4.48
C GLN A 190 -6.45 -13.33 -4.91
N ILE A 191 -5.55 -14.31 -5.09
CA ILE A 191 -5.84 -15.63 -5.68
C ILE A 191 -6.92 -16.40 -4.90
N PRO A 192 -6.93 -16.44 -3.55
CA PRO A 192 -7.99 -17.15 -2.83
C PRO A 192 -9.38 -16.56 -3.12
N TYR A 193 -9.49 -15.23 -3.20
CA TYR A 193 -10.73 -14.53 -3.49
C TYR A 193 -11.19 -14.78 -4.93
N ILE A 194 -10.27 -14.75 -5.89
CA ILE A 194 -10.55 -15.05 -7.30
C ILE A 194 -11.04 -16.49 -7.43
N THR A 195 -10.31 -17.44 -6.85
CA THR A 195 -10.64 -18.88 -6.91
C THR A 195 -12.04 -19.12 -6.34
N ARG A 196 -12.31 -18.59 -5.15
CA ARG A 196 -13.60 -18.75 -4.49
C ARG A 196 -14.74 -18.08 -5.27
N ALA A 197 -14.53 -16.87 -5.77
CA ALA A 197 -15.55 -16.18 -6.56
C ALA A 197 -15.90 -16.96 -7.84
N MET A 198 -14.90 -17.53 -8.52
CA MET A 198 -15.13 -18.38 -9.68
C MET A 198 -15.88 -19.68 -9.32
N GLU A 199 -15.55 -20.32 -8.20
CA GLU A 199 -16.29 -21.48 -7.67
C GLU A 199 -17.76 -21.17 -7.37
N GLU A 200 -18.04 -19.94 -6.92
CA GLU A 200 -19.40 -19.45 -6.66
C GLU A 200 -20.11 -18.86 -7.91
N GLY A 201 -19.48 -18.97 -9.08
CA GLY A 201 -20.07 -18.60 -10.37
C GLY A 201 -20.04 -17.09 -10.68
N TYR A 202 -19.12 -16.35 -10.09
CA TYR A 202 -18.87 -14.95 -10.41
C TYR A 202 -17.94 -14.85 -11.62
N GLY A 203 -18.25 -13.93 -12.54
CA GLY A 203 -17.20 -13.34 -13.37
C GLY A 203 -16.26 -12.51 -12.49
N VAL A 204 -14.97 -12.45 -12.81
CA VAL A 204 -13.97 -11.75 -11.99
C VAL A 204 -13.14 -10.79 -12.83
N MET A 205 -12.95 -9.57 -12.33
CA MET A 205 -12.03 -8.56 -12.86
C MET A 205 -11.02 -8.15 -11.78
N VAL A 206 -9.74 -8.13 -12.14
CA VAL A 206 -8.65 -7.65 -11.29
C VAL A 206 -8.00 -6.44 -11.94
N LEU A 207 -8.05 -5.31 -11.25
CA LEU A 207 -7.50 -4.06 -11.75
C LEU A 207 -5.99 -3.96 -11.47
N ASN A 208 -5.30 -3.07 -12.19
CA ASN A 208 -3.88 -2.77 -11.99
C ASN A 208 -3.61 -1.26 -11.80
N PRO A 209 -4.24 -0.60 -10.80
CA PRO A 209 -4.23 0.86 -10.68
C PRO A 209 -2.85 1.49 -10.43
N ASN A 210 -1.84 0.69 -10.09
CA ASN A 210 -0.47 1.16 -9.82
C ASN A 210 0.47 1.05 -11.03
N GLU A 211 0.03 0.41 -12.12
CA GLU A 211 0.74 0.39 -13.40
C GLU A 211 0.14 1.50 -14.29
N ASN A 212 0.56 2.72 -13.99
CA ASN A 212 -0.01 3.96 -14.52
C ASN A 212 0.99 4.83 -15.30
N TYR A 213 2.22 4.35 -15.48
CA TYR A 213 3.24 4.97 -16.32
C TYR A 213 4.20 3.94 -16.89
N LEU A 214 4.78 4.24 -18.06
CA LEU A 214 5.97 3.58 -18.59
C LEU A 214 7.22 4.30 -18.07
N GLU A 215 8.15 3.56 -17.47
CA GLU A 215 9.42 4.09 -17.02
C GLU A 215 10.49 3.91 -18.12
N VAL A 216 11.00 5.02 -18.66
CA VAL A 216 12.01 5.03 -19.73
C VAL A 216 13.32 5.63 -19.22
N GLU A 217 14.46 5.13 -19.69
CA GLU A 217 15.76 5.69 -19.33
C GLU A 217 16.00 7.00 -20.08
N LYS A 218 16.35 8.07 -19.36
CA LYS A 218 16.76 9.32 -20.00
C LYS A 218 18.13 9.12 -20.66
N PRO A 219 18.30 9.51 -21.93
CA PRO A 219 19.62 9.55 -22.54
C PRO A 219 20.50 10.52 -21.74
N ALA A 220 21.73 10.09 -21.44
CA ALA A 220 22.67 10.90 -20.67
C ALA A 220 22.89 12.25 -21.37
N LYS A 221 22.44 13.35 -20.75
CA LYS A 221 22.75 14.70 -21.24
C LYS A 221 24.27 14.85 -21.30
N SER A 222 24.80 15.09 -22.51
CA SER A 222 26.14 15.66 -22.67
C SER A 222 26.22 16.94 -21.84
N SER A 223 27.29 17.08 -21.06
CA SER A 223 27.62 18.16 -20.11
C SER A 223 26.97 19.54 -20.36
N PRO A 224 26.57 20.29 -19.31
CA PRO A 224 26.11 21.67 -19.47
C PRO A 224 27.21 22.53 -20.11
N LEU A 225 26.89 23.20 -21.21
CA LEU A 225 27.66 24.35 -21.71
C LEU A 225 27.75 25.41 -20.60
N PRO A 226 28.89 26.08 -20.43
CA PRO A 226 29.03 27.14 -19.43
C PRO A 226 28.05 28.28 -19.77
N SER A 227 27.27 28.68 -18.76
CA SER A 227 26.35 29.82 -18.84
C SER A 227 27.08 31.10 -19.26
N PRO A 228 26.43 32.03 -20.00
CA PRO A 228 27.05 33.29 -20.40
C PRO A 228 27.38 34.17 -19.18
N PRO A 229 28.38 35.07 -19.26
CA PRO A 229 28.72 35.96 -18.15
C PRO A 229 27.60 36.99 -17.95
N GLU A 230 27.07 37.09 -16.73
CA GLU A 230 26.19 38.20 -16.33
C GLU A 230 27.00 39.50 -16.18
N PRO A 231 26.47 40.67 -16.61
CA PRO A 231 27.13 41.95 -16.44
C PRO A 231 27.04 42.45 -15.00
N LEU A 232 28.16 43.03 -14.53
CA LEU A 232 28.25 43.85 -13.32
C LEU A 232 27.60 45.21 -13.56
N ASP A 233 26.67 45.62 -12.70
CA ASP A 233 26.55 47.00 -12.20
C ASP A 233 25.62 47.09 -10.96
N GLU A 234 26.08 47.86 -9.97
CA GLU A 234 25.59 48.08 -8.58
C GLU A 234 24.29 48.97 -8.49
N PRO A 235 23.63 49.24 -7.32
CA PRO A 235 24.17 49.28 -5.95
C PRO A 235 23.29 48.71 -4.81
N ALA A 236 23.90 48.76 -3.61
CA ALA A 236 23.44 48.26 -2.33
C ALA A 236 22.07 48.78 -1.87
N GLU A 237 21.18 47.86 -1.45
CA GLU A 237 20.56 47.91 -0.13
C GLU A 237 19.74 46.64 0.19
N LYS A 238 19.71 46.33 1.49
CA LYS A 238 18.88 45.34 2.20
C LYS A 238 19.31 43.86 2.16
N ARG A 239 20.17 43.59 3.15
CA ARG A 239 20.37 42.35 3.90
C ARG A 239 19.10 41.51 4.03
N GLU A 240 19.04 40.38 3.31
CA GLU A 240 18.28 39.17 3.69
C GLU A 240 18.67 37.98 2.79
N ARG A 241 19.98 37.76 2.60
CA ARG A 241 20.50 36.61 1.85
C ARG A 241 21.72 36.03 2.55
N LYS A 242 21.51 35.35 3.68
CA LYS A 242 22.53 34.47 4.27
C LYS A 242 22.06 33.04 4.45
N ASP A 243 20.76 32.81 4.60
CA ASP A 243 20.23 31.45 4.83
C ASP A 243 20.00 30.65 3.53
N ASP A 244 19.68 31.32 2.41
CA ASP A 244 19.50 30.63 1.11
C ASP A 244 20.81 30.08 0.52
N LYS A 245 21.93 30.77 0.74
CA LYS A 245 23.25 30.31 0.25
C LYS A 245 23.75 29.11 1.06
N GLU A 246 23.39 29.04 2.34
CA GLU A 246 23.78 27.92 3.21
C GLU A 246 22.89 26.71 2.95
N GLY A 247 21.59 26.89 2.72
CA GLY A 247 20.66 25.84 2.29
C GLY A 247 21.00 25.26 0.92
N LYS A 248 21.39 26.10 -0.05
CA LYS A 248 21.82 25.65 -1.38
C LYS A 248 23.16 24.88 -1.32
N LYS A 249 24.11 25.35 -0.52
CA LYS A 249 25.38 24.64 -0.26
C LYS A 249 25.19 23.34 0.52
N LYS A 250 24.23 23.27 1.46
CA LYS A 250 23.89 22.03 2.18
C LYS A 250 23.24 21.02 1.24
N ARG A 251 22.33 21.47 0.37
CA ARG A 251 21.69 20.62 -0.64
C ARG A 251 22.72 20.07 -1.63
N GLU A 252 23.61 20.91 -2.15
CA GLU A 252 24.75 20.50 -2.99
C GLU A 252 25.76 19.61 -2.24
N PHE A 253 25.98 19.85 -0.95
CA PHE A 253 26.84 19.02 -0.09
C PHE A 253 26.25 17.62 0.09
N TYR A 254 24.96 17.48 0.39
CA TYR A 254 24.28 16.18 0.49
C TYR A 254 24.11 15.48 -0.87
N GLU A 255 23.94 16.23 -1.97
CA GLU A 255 23.93 15.68 -3.34
C GLU A 255 25.31 15.08 -3.72
N LYS A 256 26.40 15.64 -3.20
CA LYS A 256 27.78 15.13 -3.40
C LYS A 256 28.04 13.80 -2.68
N TYR A 257 27.25 13.42 -1.68
CA TYR A 257 27.31 12.13 -0.99
C TYR A 257 26.41 11.06 -1.62
N ARG A 258 25.70 11.37 -2.71
CA ARG A 258 25.00 10.37 -3.53
C ARG A 258 26.04 9.57 -4.34
N ASN A 259 26.32 8.35 -3.89
CA ASN A 259 27.26 7.41 -4.53
C ASN A 259 27.03 7.34 -6.07
N PRO A 260 28.07 7.38 -6.95
CA PRO A 260 27.94 7.49 -8.40
C PRO A 260 27.73 6.14 -9.12
N GLN A 261 27.06 5.17 -8.51
CA GLN A 261 26.16 4.35 -9.33
C GLN A 261 24.96 5.25 -9.61
N LYS A 262 25.12 6.14 -10.61
CA LYS A 262 24.04 6.98 -11.12
C LYS A 262 22.85 6.05 -11.35
N GLU A 263 21.86 6.12 -10.45
CA GLU A 263 20.53 5.64 -10.77
C GLU A 263 20.21 6.29 -12.11
N ARG A 264 20.01 5.46 -13.12
CA ARG A 264 19.73 5.96 -14.46
C ARG A 264 18.57 6.91 -14.29
N GLU A 265 18.73 8.18 -14.66
CA GLU A 265 17.63 9.12 -14.54
C GLU A 265 16.52 8.58 -15.42
N THR A 266 15.41 8.19 -14.83
CA THR A 266 14.26 7.69 -15.56
C THR A 266 13.26 8.83 -15.77
N GLU A 267 12.50 8.72 -16.85
CA GLU A 267 11.32 9.51 -17.12
C GLU A 267 10.11 8.62 -17.03
N ARG A 268 9.02 9.14 -16.46
CA ARG A 268 7.75 8.43 -16.36
C ARG A 268 6.80 9.01 -17.38
N ILE A 269 6.45 8.21 -18.37
CA ILE A 269 5.45 8.57 -19.38
C ILE A 269 4.10 8.03 -18.88
N PRO A 270 3.15 8.90 -18.49
CA PRO A 270 1.86 8.45 -17.97
C PRO A 270 1.08 7.66 -19.02
N ILE A 271 0.32 6.66 -18.57
CA ILE A 271 -0.58 5.88 -19.42
C ILE A 271 -1.86 6.69 -19.59
N ARG A 272 -2.29 6.88 -20.84
CA ARG A 272 -3.44 7.71 -21.18
C ARG A 272 -4.70 7.22 -20.45
N GLU A 273 -5.40 8.16 -19.81
CA GLU A 273 -6.64 7.92 -19.04
C GLU A 273 -6.50 6.88 -17.91
N ASN A 274 -5.27 6.52 -17.56
CA ASN A 274 -4.92 5.57 -16.52
C ASN A 274 -3.69 6.08 -15.76
N ALA A 275 -3.47 7.40 -15.69
CA ALA A 275 -2.25 7.99 -15.14
C ALA A 275 -2.25 8.02 -13.60
N SER A 276 -3.40 7.78 -12.98
CA SER A 276 -3.59 7.62 -11.54
C SER A 276 -4.44 6.39 -11.21
N SER A 277 -4.48 6.03 -9.93
CA SER A 277 -5.32 4.93 -9.44
C SER A 277 -6.81 5.20 -9.68
N GLU A 278 -7.23 6.45 -9.44
CA GLU A 278 -8.59 6.95 -9.65
C GLU A 278 -8.98 6.90 -11.14
N GLU A 279 -8.13 7.44 -12.02
CA GLU A 279 -8.37 7.43 -13.46
C GLU A 279 -8.49 5.99 -13.98
N HIS A 280 -7.62 5.08 -13.52
CA HIS A 280 -7.69 3.67 -13.90
C HIS A 280 -9.01 3.01 -13.49
N VAL A 281 -9.49 3.25 -12.25
CA VAL A 281 -10.77 2.68 -11.79
C VAL A 281 -11.95 3.25 -12.60
N LEU A 282 -11.93 4.56 -12.91
CA LEU A 282 -12.94 5.19 -13.76
C LEU A 282 -12.92 4.63 -15.18
N TYR A 283 -11.74 4.49 -15.77
CA TYR A 283 -11.54 3.93 -17.11
C TYR A 283 -12.08 2.49 -17.19
N VAL A 284 -11.70 1.64 -16.24
CA VAL A 284 -12.16 0.25 -16.21
C VAL A 284 -13.67 0.17 -16.01
N TRP A 285 -14.26 1.05 -15.20
CA TRP A 285 -15.71 1.13 -15.06
C TRP A 285 -16.41 1.46 -16.38
N ASP A 286 -15.99 2.53 -17.04
CA ASP A 286 -16.63 3.04 -18.25
C ASP A 286 -16.44 2.09 -19.46
N HIS A 287 -15.30 1.41 -19.53
CA HIS A 287 -14.97 0.57 -20.68
C HIS A 287 -15.37 -0.90 -20.50
N PHE A 288 -15.43 -1.41 -19.26
CA PHE A 288 -15.65 -2.83 -18.97
C PHE A 288 -16.83 -3.08 -18.05
N VAL A 289 -16.80 -2.59 -16.80
CA VAL A 289 -17.81 -2.96 -15.78
C VAL A 289 -19.21 -2.50 -16.20
N SER A 290 -19.35 -1.28 -16.71
CA SER A 290 -20.63 -0.73 -17.19
C SER A 290 -21.17 -1.48 -18.41
N LYS A 291 -20.31 -2.17 -19.17
CA LYS A 291 -20.69 -2.95 -20.37
C LYS A 291 -20.85 -4.44 -20.10
N ALA A 292 -20.40 -4.93 -18.94
CA ALA A 292 -20.58 -6.33 -18.55
C ALA A 292 -22.07 -6.71 -18.50
N ALA A 293 -22.41 -7.95 -18.80
CA ALA A 293 -23.78 -8.46 -18.74
C ALA A 293 -24.31 -8.58 -17.30
N ALA A 294 -23.41 -8.63 -16.31
CA ALA A 294 -23.73 -8.91 -14.92
C ALA A 294 -24.68 -7.86 -14.32
N LYS A 295 -25.82 -8.30 -13.79
CA LYS A 295 -26.77 -7.41 -13.11
C LYS A 295 -26.33 -7.03 -11.70
N ASN A 296 -25.56 -7.92 -11.05
CA ASN A 296 -25.10 -7.75 -9.68
C ASN A 296 -23.57 -7.62 -9.66
N VAL A 297 -23.08 -6.42 -9.34
CA VAL A 297 -21.65 -6.12 -9.25
C VAL A 297 -21.22 -6.06 -7.78
N PHE A 298 -20.10 -6.67 -7.47
CA PHE A 298 -19.48 -6.71 -6.16
C PHE A 298 -18.09 -6.11 -6.26
N ILE A 299 -17.72 -5.27 -5.31
CA ILE A 299 -16.41 -4.60 -5.32
C ILE A 299 -15.67 -4.97 -4.03
N MET A 300 -14.40 -5.30 -4.15
CA MET A 300 -13.49 -5.43 -3.02
C MET A 300 -12.32 -4.48 -3.22
N ALA A 301 -12.13 -3.56 -2.29
CA ALA A 301 -11.09 -2.55 -2.40
C ALA A 301 -10.24 -2.45 -1.13
N HIS A 302 -8.92 -2.57 -1.29
CA HIS A 302 -7.97 -2.54 -0.18
C HIS A 302 -7.27 -1.19 -0.07
N SER A 303 -7.14 -0.68 1.15
CA SER A 303 -6.36 0.53 1.47
C SER A 303 -6.75 1.71 0.57
N TYR A 304 -5.79 2.24 -0.20
CA TYR A 304 -5.99 3.31 -1.19
C TYR A 304 -7.00 2.96 -2.28
N GLY A 305 -7.20 1.68 -2.60
CA GLY A 305 -8.24 1.25 -3.54
C GLY A 305 -9.64 1.72 -3.13
N GLY A 306 -9.90 1.87 -1.83
CA GLY A 306 -11.16 2.44 -1.35
C GLY A 306 -11.30 3.94 -1.65
N LEU A 307 -10.21 4.71 -1.65
CA LEU A 307 -10.23 6.11 -2.12
C LEU A 307 -10.63 6.18 -3.59
N SER A 308 -10.03 5.33 -4.43
CA SER A 308 -10.38 5.23 -5.86
C SER A 308 -11.81 4.76 -6.09
N PHE A 309 -12.33 3.86 -5.24
CA PHE A 309 -13.74 3.49 -5.26
C PHE A 309 -14.67 4.66 -4.91
N VAL A 310 -14.34 5.47 -3.89
CA VAL A 310 -15.15 6.65 -3.56
C VAL A 310 -15.12 7.68 -4.69
N GLU A 311 -13.98 7.85 -5.38
CA GLU A 311 -13.93 8.69 -6.58
C GLU A 311 -14.85 8.17 -7.69
N LEU A 312 -14.88 6.85 -7.92
CA LEU A 312 -15.86 6.22 -8.81
C LEU A 312 -17.31 6.51 -8.40
N MET A 313 -17.62 6.42 -7.10
CA MET A 313 -18.95 6.77 -6.59
C MET A 313 -19.32 8.23 -6.86
N ASN A 314 -18.39 9.16 -6.67
CA ASN A 314 -18.62 10.58 -6.91
C ASN A 314 -18.87 10.88 -8.40
N GLN A 315 -18.12 10.24 -9.29
CA GLN A 315 -18.17 10.52 -10.72
C GLN A 315 -19.23 9.72 -11.50
N ARG A 316 -19.66 8.56 -10.97
CA ARG A 316 -20.59 7.63 -11.64
C ARG A 316 -21.75 7.20 -10.74
N GLU A 317 -22.12 8.03 -9.76
CA GLU A 317 -23.08 7.73 -8.67
C GLU A 317 -24.29 6.89 -9.12
N ALA A 318 -25.06 7.37 -10.09
CA ALA A 318 -26.28 6.69 -10.54
C ALA A 318 -26.01 5.31 -11.14
N GLN A 319 -24.93 5.14 -11.89
CA GLN A 319 -24.59 3.84 -12.49
C GLN A 319 -24.15 2.85 -11.42
N VAL A 320 -23.34 3.30 -10.46
CA VAL A 320 -22.83 2.45 -9.39
C VAL A 320 -23.96 2.01 -8.48
N LYS A 321 -24.80 2.94 -8.01
CA LYS A 321 -25.96 2.62 -7.15
C LYS A 321 -26.97 1.66 -7.81
N ASN A 322 -27.08 1.68 -9.13
CA ASN A 322 -28.00 0.80 -9.86
C ASN A 322 -27.47 -0.63 -10.06
N ARG A 323 -26.15 -0.85 -9.98
CA ARG A 323 -25.52 -2.13 -10.36
C ARG A 323 -24.72 -2.79 -9.25
N VAL A 324 -24.12 -2.00 -8.36
CA VAL A 324 -23.31 -2.53 -7.26
C VAL A 324 -24.21 -2.92 -6.11
N CYS A 325 -24.09 -4.18 -5.70
CA CYS A 325 -24.89 -4.75 -4.61
C CYS A 325 -24.21 -4.58 -3.26
N ALA A 326 -22.88 -4.76 -3.22
CA ALA A 326 -22.11 -4.65 -1.99
C ALA A 326 -20.63 -4.37 -2.27
N VAL A 327 -19.99 -3.71 -1.30
CA VAL A 327 -18.59 -3.29 -1.35
C VAL A 327 -17.88 -3.70 -0.06
N ALA A 328 -16.83 -4.50 -0.19
CA ALA A 328 -15.92 -4.84 0.90
C ALA A 328 -14.69 -3.95 0.85
N LEU A 329 -14.51 -3.13 1.89
CA LEU A 329 -13.34 -2.28 2.08
C LEU A 329 -12.41 -2.92 3.11
N THR A 330 -11.12 -2.90 2.87
CA THR A 330 -10.15 -3.54 3.76
C THR A 330 -9.01 -2.59 4.11
N ASP A 331 -8.90 -2.26 5.39
CA ASP A 331 -8.03 -1.25 5.96
C ASP A 331 -8.01 0.04 5.13
N SER A 332 -9.19 0.45 4.64
CA SER A 332 -9.28 1.54 3.68
C SER A 332 -9.08 2.89 4.35
N ALA A 333 -8.27 3.73 3.71
CA ALA A 333 -7.97 5.10 4.12
C ALA A 333 -8.96 6.14 3.56
N HIS A 334 -10.08 5.69 2.99
CA HIS A 334 -11.09 6.61 2.48
C HIS A 334 -11.63 7.52 3.57
N ASN A 335 -12.02 8.72 3.16
CA ASN A 335 -12.62 9.68 4.06
C ASN A 335 -13.69 10.44 3.29
N ILE A 336 -14.94 10.04 3.51
CA ILE A 336 -16.09 10.58 2.79
C ILE A 336 -16.29 12.09 2.98
N TRP A 337 -15.70 12.68 4.04
CA TRP A 337 -15.75 14.12 4.33
C TRP A 337 -14.70 14.90 3.54
N LEU A 338 -13.51 14.32 3.40
CA LEU A 338 -12.43 14.92 2.59
C LEU A 338 -12.67 14.73 1.09
N GLN A 339 -13.44 13.72 0.70
CA GLN A 339 -13.81 13.44 -0.69
C GLN A 339 -15.14 14.10 -1.12
N GLU A 340 -15.67 15.03 -0.31
CA GLU A 340 -16.84 15.87 -0.61
C GLU A 340 -18.07 15.08 -1.13
N THR A 341 -18.30 13.89 -0.56
CA THR A 341 -19.37 12.98 -1.03
C THR A 341 -20.78 13.55 -0.83
N SER A 342 -21.68 13.26 -1.77
CA SER A 342 -23.09 13.64 -1.67
C SER A 342 -23.78 12.90 -0.52
N ARG A 343 -24.77 13.51 0.15
CA ARG A 343 -25.52 12.86 1.25
C ARG A 343 -26.14 11.52 0.82
N GLY A 344 -26.66 11.45 -0.41
CA GLY A 344 -27.19 10.21 -0.95
C GLY A 344 -26.11 9.13 -1.11
N THR A 345 -24.87 9.48 -1.42
CA THR A 345 -23.73 8.54 -1.48
C THR A 345 -23.33 8.07 -0.10
N GLN A 346 -23.33 8.95 0.90
CA GLN A 346 -23.08 8.58 2.31
C GLN A 346 -24.11 7.56 2.82
N ASP A 347 -25.40 7.83 2.59
CA ASP A 347 -26.49 6.93 2.99
C ASP A 347 -26.38 5.57 2.28
N TRP A 348 -25.99 5.57 1.00
CA TRP A 348 -25.79 4.33 0.23
C TRP A 348 -24.57 3.55 0.73
N MET A 349 -23.45 4.21 1.00
CA MET A 349 -22.25 3.57 1.55
C MET A 349 -22.52 2.97 2.93
N GLN A 350 -23.40 3.59 3.74
CA GLN A 350 -23.83 3.00 5.00
C GLN A 350 -24.58 1.67 4.85
N GLN A 351 -25.26 1.46 3.73
CA GLN A 351 -26.09 0.28 3.48
C GLN A 351 -25.34 -0.80 2.70
N CYS A 352 -24.48 -0.40 1.75
CA CYS A 352 -23.87 -1.30 0.79
C CYS A 352 -22.38 -1.55 1.03
N CYS A 353 -21.71 -0.74 1.86
CA CYS A 353 -20.28 -0.91 2.14
C CYS A 353 -20.04 -1.41 3.57
N CYS A 354 -18.94 -2.14 3.76
CA CYS A 354 -18.40 -2.37 5.09
C CYS A 354 -16.87 -2.38 5.04
N ASN A 355 -16.22 -1.78 6.04
CA ASN A 355 -14.78 -1.63 6.13
C ASN A 355 -14.20 -2.47 7.27
N TRP A 356 -13.45 -3.52 6.91
CA TRP A 356 -12.69 -4.35 7.84
C TRP A 356 -11.35 -3.71 8.13
N VAL A 357 -11.12 -3.34 9.38
CA VAL A 357 -9.88 -2.68 9.81
C VAL A 357 -9.12 -3.53 10.83
N SER A 358 -7.81 -3.38 10.85
CA SER A 358 -6.97 -4.05 11.86
C SER A 358 -7.37 -3.59 13.27
N SER A 359 -7.71 -4.54 14.13
CA SER A 359 -8.17 -4.27 15.49
C SER A 359 -7.87 -5.46 16.41
N PRO A 360 -7.59 -5.21 17.71
CA PRO A 360 -7.42 -6.27 18.68
C PRO A 360 -8.72 -7.02 19.04
N GLU A 361 -9.87 -6.51 18.62
CA GLU A 361 -11.18 -7.10 18.86
C GLU A 361 -11.43 -8.35 18.00
N PRO A 362 -12.32 -9.27 18.40
CA PRO A 362 -12.73 -10.39 17.56
C PRO A 362 -13.22 -9.94 16.17
N LEU A 363 -13.05 -10.79 15.16
CA LEU A 363 -13.55 -10.55 13.81
C LEU A 363 -15.03 -10.12 13.83
N ASP A 364 -15.39 -9.17 12.96
CA ASP A 364 -16.72 -8.60 12.77
C ASP A 364 -17.27 -7.80 13.96
N THR A 365 -16.47 -7.57 15.01
CA THR A 365 -16.86 -6.67 16.10
C THR A 365 -17.04 -5.26 15.55
N PRO A 366 -18.22 -4.63 15.69
CA PRO A 366 -18.44 -3.25 15.26
C PRO A 366 -17.50 -2.29 15.99
N LEU A 367 -16.91 -1.36 15.26
CA LEU A 367 -16.00 -0.36 15.79
C LEU A 367 -16.63 1.02 15.66
N GLU A 368 -16.59 1.80 16.73
CA GLU A 368 -17.16 3.15 16.74
C GLU A 368 -16.44 4.03 15.71
N PRO A 369 -17.17 4.58 14.72
CA PRO A 369 -16.60 5.53 13.80
C PRO A 369 -16.55 6.92 14.45
N MET A 370 -15.46 7.65 14.28
CA MET A 370 -15.35 9.03 14.80
C MET A 370 -16.23 10.02 14.03
N LEU A 371 -16.57 9.71 12.78
CA LEU A 371 -17.45 10.47 11.90
C LEU A 371 -18.37 9.50 11.15
N PRO A 372 -19.58 9.91 10.75
CA PRO A 372 -20.43 9.08 9.89
C PRO A 372 -19.63 8.67 8.64
N ASP A 373 -19.66 7.38 8.32
CA ASP A 373 -19.00 6.72 7.20
C ASP A 373 -19.75 5.39 6.96
N CYS A 374 -19.22 4.47 6.14
CA CYS A 374 -19.72 3.10 6.09
C CYS A 374 -19.45 2.31 7.40
N PRO A 375 -20.25 1.26 7.69
CA PRO A 375 -20.01 0.35 8.80
C PRO A 375 -18.56 -0.11 8.88
N ARG A 376 -17.94 0.06 10.05
CA ARG A 376 -16.57 -0.35 10.31
C ARG A 376 -16.54 -1.49 11.32
N VAL A 377 -15.84 -2.56 10.98
CA VAL A 377 -15.73 -3.76 11.84
C VAL A 377 -14.29 -4.21 11.97
N SER A 378 -14.01 -4.99 13.01
CA SER A 378 -12.69 -5.59 13.24
C SER A 378 -12.38 -6.68 12.22
N ALA A 379 -11.16 -6.70 11.69
CA ALA A 379 -10.60 -7.82 10.92
C ALA A 379 -9.95 -8.90 11.81
N GLY A 380 -9.87 -8.69 13.13
CA GLY A 380 -9.22 -9.59 14.08
C GLY A 380 -7.70 -9.38 14.24
N ARG A 381 -7.12 -10.02 15.28
CA ARG A 381 -5.68 -9.94 15.62
C ARG A 381 -4.76 -10.72 14.69
N ASN A 382 -5.27 -11.76 14.03
CA ASN A 382 -4.49 -12.56 13.11
C ASN A 382 -4.68 -12.01 11.71
N HIS A 383 -3.58 -11.60 11.09
CA HIS A 383 -3.46 -10.77 9.89
C HIS A 383 -4.05 -11.36 8.59
N THR A 384 -4.93 -12.36 8.68
CA THR A 384 -5.63 -12.92 7.54
C THR A 384 -6.87 -12.07 7.31
N LEU A 385 -6.96 -11.42 6.14
CA LEU A 385 -8.17 -10.75 5.72
C LEU A 385 -9.30 -11.80 5.68
N CYS A 386 -10.18 -11.77 6.67
CA CYS A 386 -11.46 -12.44 6.65
C CYS A 386 -12.49 -11.35 6.35
N ILE A 387 -13.11 -11.42 5.17
CA ILE A 387 -14.20 -10.52 4.79
C ILE A 387 -15.47 -11.36 4.99
N HIS A 388 -16.47 -10.81 5.66
CA HIS A 388 -17.84 -11.33 5.73
C HIS A 388 -18.80 -10.30 5.15
N ALA A 389 -20.02 -10.63 4.72
CA ALA A 389 -20.95 -9.60 4.24
C ALA A 389 -21.66 -8.86 5.41
N PRO A 390 -22.03 -7.57 5.28
CA PRO A 390 -22.82 -6.89 6.30
C PRO A 390 -24.21 -7.53 6.48
N HIS A 391 -24.68 -7.57 7.73
CA HIS A 391 -26.02 -8.05 8.09
C HIS A 391 -27.13 -7.14 7.54
N SER A 392 -27.58 -7.44 6.33
CA SER A 392 -28.93 -7.14 5.82
C SER A 392 -29.28 -8.24 4.80
N ASP A 393 -30.56 -8.45 4.51
CA ASP A 393 -31.18 -9.66 3.93
C ASP A 393 -30.63 -10.22 2.58
N ASN A 394 -29.49 -9.72 2.08
CA ASN A 394 -28.67 -10.31 1.01
C ASN A 394 -27.49 -11.10 1.59
N VAL A 395 -27.81 -12.20 2.27
CA VAL A 395 -26.87 -13.05 2.99
C VAL A 395 -26.02 -13.87 2.00
N HIS A 396 -24.69 -13.94 2.22
CA HIS A 396 -23.66 -14.76 1.55
C HIS A 396 -22.77 -14.14 0.45
N ALA A 397 -22.81 -12.84 0.18
CA ALA A 397 -22.03 -12.28 -0.94
C ALA A 397 -20.50 -12.29 -0.76
N PHE A 398 -20.01 -12.35 0.48
CA PHE A 398 -18.58 -12.31 0.80
C PHE A 398 -18.24 -13.23 1.98
N ASP A 399 -18.79 -14.44 2.09
CA ASP A 399 -18.28 -15.40 3.10
C ASP A 399 -16.94 -15.98 2.61
N PHE A 400 -15.84 -15.25 2.86
CA PHE A 400 -14.47 -15.67 2.48
C PHE A 400 -13.70 -16.15 3.73
N PRO A 401 -13.84 -17.42 4.16
CA PRO A 401 -13.01 -17.97 5.22
C PRO A 401 -11.58 -18.16 4.70
N THR A 402 -10.65 -17.32 5.13
CA THR A 402 -9.22 -17.59 4.95
C THR A 402 -8.70 -18.44 6.12
N SER A 403 -9.02 -19.73 6.09
CA SER A 403 -8.20 -20.77 6.70
C SER A 403 -8.62 -22.16 6.22
N GLY A 404 -7.67 -22.89 5.65
CA GLY A 404 -7.74 -24.33 5.69
C GLY A 404 -7.70 -24.77 7.16
N LEU A 405 -8.55 -25.74 7.50
CA LEU A 405 -8.77 -26.42 8.78
C LEU A 405 -9.95 -25.89 9.63
N GLU A 406 -11.01 -26.69 9.57
CA GLU A 406 -12.23 -26.78 10.40
C GLU A 406 -12.30 -25.99 11.71
N PHE A 407 -13.46 -25.35 11.94
CA PHE A 407 -14.27 -25.66 13.12
C PHE A 407 -15.77 -25.59 12.82
N VAL A 408 -16.45 -26.70 13.11
CA VAL A 408 -17.89 -26.84 13.22
C VAL A 408 -18.37 -26.09 14.47
N SER A 409 -19.38 -25.24 14.36
CA SER A 409 -20.43 -25.19 15.39
C SER A 409 -21.76 -24.70 14.83
N ASN A 410 -22.71 -25.64 14.78
CA ASN A 410 -24.16 -25.49 14.80
C ASN A 410 -24.70 -24.11 15.19
N ALA A 411 -25.45 -23.50 14.26
CA ALA A 411 -26.65 -22.75 14.60
C ALA A 411 -27.74 -23.08 13.57
N LYS A 412 -28.63 -24.00 13.94
CA LYS A 412 -29.93 -24.13 13.29
C LYS A 412 -30.69 -22.83 13.51
N CYS A 413 -30.91 -22.03 12.47
CA CYS A 413 -31.93 -20.98 12.52
C CYS A 413 -33.09 -21.35 11.60
N ASN A 414 -34.22 -21.59 12.27
CA ASN A 414 -35.49 -22.00 11.72
C ASN A 414 -36.05 -20.98 10.74
N TRP A 415 -36.47 -21.48 9.59
CA TRP A 415 -37.38 -20.85 8.65
C TRP A 415 -38.73 -20.57 9.32
N ARG A 416 -39.18 -19.32 9.37
CA ARG A 416 -40.61 -18.99 9.37
C ARG A 416 -40.87 -17.73 8.55
N THR A 417 -41.54 -17.97 7.44
CA THR A 417 -42.37 -17.02 6.69
C THR A 417 -43.40 -16.36 7.57
N SER A 418 -43.59 -15.05 7.44
CA SER A 418 -44.83 -14.31 7.80
C SER A 418 -44.76 -12.92 7.15
N SER A 419 -45.28 -12.72 5.94
CA SER A 419 -46.59 -12.10 5.69
C SER A 419 -47.08 -11.15 6.78
N VAL A 420 -46.96 -9.85 6.54
CA VAL A 420 -47.56 -8.78 7.35
C VAL A 420 -49.02 -8.59 6.92
N THR A 421 -49.95 -8.87 7.83
CA THR A 421 -51.31 -8.34 7.79
C THR A 421 -51.58 -7.58 9.08
N TRP A 422 -51.97 -6.32 8.93
CA TRP A 422 -52.44 -5.45 10.01
C TRP A 422 -53.75 -5.99 10.61
N LEU A 423 -53.92 -5.91 11.93
CA LEU A 423 -55.12 -5.41 12.59
C LEU A 423 -54.97 -5.32 14.12
N ASN A 424 -55.56 -4.25 14.65
CA ASN A 424 -55.62 -3.87 16.06
C ASN A 424 -56.27 -4.94 16.94
N GLY A 425 -55.78 -5.04 18.18
CA GLY A 425 -56.27 -5.96 19.19
C GLY A 425 -57.58 -5.53 19.84
N ALA A 426 -58.33 -6.52 20.29
CA ALA A 426 -59.10 -6.52 21.53
C ALA A 426 -59.40 -7.97 21.95
N ASP A 427 -59.34 -8.19 23.25
CA ASP A 427 -60.07 -9.19 24.03
C ASP A 427 -59.58 -10.65 24.15
N THR A 428 -58.98 -10.92 25.31
CA THR A 428 -59.27 -11.98 26.29
C THR A 428 -59.75 -13.35 25.80
N LEU A 429 -59.02 -14.42 26.15
CA LEU A 429 -59.46 -15.46 27.10
C LEU A 429 -58.49 -16.67 27.15
N HIS A 430 -58.25 -17.10 28.39
CA HIS A 430 -58.03 -18.44 28.92
C HIS A 430 -57.65 -19.66 28.03
N ASN A 431 -56.77 -20.47 28.66
CA ASN A 431 -56.68 -21.94 28.68
C ASN A 431 -55.54 -22.62 27.90
N SER A 432 -54.49 -22.93 28.67
CA SER A 432 -53.99 -24.28 28.97
C SER A 432 -53.82 -25.35 27.87
N CYS A 433 -52.63 -25.96 27.95
CA CYS A 433 -52.29 -27.38 27.77
C CYS A 433 -51.47 -27.80 26.54
N THR A 434 -50.31 -28.41 26.90
CA THR A 434 -49.65 -29.60 26.32
C THR A 434 -49.11 -29.49 24.90
N MET A 435 -47.78 -29.42 24.72
CA MET A 435 -46.87 -30.59 24.58
C MET A 435 -47.43 -31.67 23.67
N LEU A 436 -46.90 -31.78 22.45
CA LEU A 436 -46.08 -32.91 21.99
C LEU A 436 -45.62 -32.67 20.53
N ASP A 437 -44.35 -33.00 20.32
CA ASP A 437 -43.54 -33.18 19.09
C ASP A 437 -43.28 -32.00 18.14
#